data_AF-H6LKK8-F1
#
_entry.id   AF-H6LKK8-F1
#
_cell.length_a   1.000
_cell.length_b   1.000
_cell.length_c   1.000
_cell.angle_alpha   90.00
_cell.angle_beta   90.00
_cell.angle_gamma   90.00
#
_symmetry.space_group_name_H-M   'P 1'
#
loop_
_entity.id
_entity.type
_entity.pdbx_description
1 polymer ?
#
loop_
_entity_poly.entity_id
_entity_poly.type
_entity_poly.pdbx_seq_one_letter_code
_entity_poly.pdbx_strand_id
1 'polypeptide(L)'
;MQNKQIISAGAFSSWLKEVRHSLMTEEGINVNCGDCNACCTSSYFIHIQPQETKTLAKINKQLLFPAPGLPKGNVLMGYDENGNCPMLLNNRCSIYKNRAITCRNYDCRVFTAAGIDPGDSDKSLIKKRTDRWQFEYPTATDLQEHLAVKNAAHFIKNHAHCFPNGAIPQTPSQLAILALKVYTVFLLDDVSSKKISDSKIAQLIVETNDLFENQ
;
A
#
# COMPACT_ATOMS: atom_id res chain seq x y z
N MET A 1 9.62 22.63 -18.02
CA MET A 1 8.75 21.63 -17.36
C MET A 1 8.74 20.39 -18.24
N GLN A 2 9.40 19.30 -17.82
CA GLN A 2 9.39 18.07 -18.61
C GLN A 2 7.97 17.50 -18.62
N ASN A 3 7.46 17.22 -19.82
CA ASN A 3 6.13 16.65 -20.04
C ASN A 3 6.07 15.28 -19.34
N LYS A 4 5.38 15.21 -18.20
CA LYS A 4 5.38 14.03 -17.33
C LYS A 4 4.51 12.96 -17.99
N GLN A 5 5.14 11.98 -18.64
CA GLN A 5 4.43 10.91 -19.32
C GLN A 5 3.53 10.16 -18.33
N ILE A 6 2.23 10.29 -18.54
CA ILE A 6 1.17 9.60 -17.81
C ILE A 6 1.26 8.10 -18.08
N ILE A 7 0.97 7.30 -17.05
CA ILE A 7 0.91 5.84 -17.12
C ILE A 7 -0.48 5.41 -16.66
N SER A 8 -1.17 4.61 -17.47
CA SER A 8 -2.47 4.04 -17.06
C SER A 8 -2.29 3.16 -15.82
N ALA A 9 -3.11 3.41 -14.82
CA ALA A 9 -3.23 2.60 -13.61
C ALA A 9 -4.32 1.52 -13.73
N GLY A 10 -5.06 1.52 -14.85
CA GLY A 10 -6.23 0.68 -15.10
C GLY A 10 -7.56 1.31 -14.64
N ALA A 11 -8.66 0.59 -14.85
CA ALA A 11 -9.98 0.94 -14.31
C ALA A 11 -9.97 0.84 -12.78
N PHE A 12 -10.44 1.90 -12.12
CA PHE A 12 -10.30 2.03 -10.66
C PHE A 12 -10.99 0.91 -9.89
N SER A 13 -12.25 0.61 -10.19
CA SER A 13 -13.04 -0.39 -9.46
C SER A 13 -12.46 -1.79 -9.60
N SER A 14 -11.97 -2.15 -10.78
CA SER A 14 -11.31 -3.45 -11.01
C SER A 14 -10.01 -3.54 -10.22
N TRP A 15 -9.17 -2.50 -10.29
CA TRP A 15 -7.93 -2.45 -9.51
C TRP A 15 -8.20 -2.48 -8.00
N LEU A 16 -9.21 -1.77 -7.51
CA LEU A 16 -9.57 -1.72 -6.10
C LEU A 16 -9.96 -3.11 -5.57
N LYS A 17 -10.72 -3.88 -6.36
CA LYS A 17 -11.07 -5.26 -6.02
C LYS A 17 -9.83 -6.16 -5.97
N GLU A 18 -8.94 -6.06 -6.96
CA GLU A 18 -7.71 -6.84 -7.02
C GLU A 18 -6.77 -6.52 -5.84
N VAL A 19 -6.54 -5.25 -5.52
CA VAL A 19 -5.66 -4.86 -4.42
C VAL A 19 -6.26 -5.22 -3.06
N ARG A 20 -7.58 -5.10 -2.88
CA ARG A 20 -8.23 -5.56 -1.64
C ARG A 20 -8.14 -7.08 -1.51
N HIS A 21 -8.30 -7.82 -2.59
CA HIS A 21 -8.11 -9.27 -2.57
C HIS A 21 -6.67 -9.66 -2.21
N SER A 22 -5.65 -9.00 -2.78
CA SER A 22 -4.25 -9.30 -2.48
C SER A 22 -3.80 -8.90 -1.07
N LEU A 23 -4.57 -8.06 -0.36
CA LEU A 23 -4.35 -7.80 1.06
C LEU A 23 -4.82 -8.97 1.95
N MET A 24 -5.73 -9.81 1.44
CA MET A 24 -6.26 -10.99 2.14
C MET A 24 -5.55 -12.28 1.74
N THR A 25 -4.82 -12.28 0.62
CA THR A 25 -4.17 -13.48 0.07
C THR A 25 -2.66 -13.31 -0.11
N GLU A 26 -1.94 -14.42 -0.28
CA GLU A 26 -0.50 -14.42 -0.59
C GLU A 26 -0.21 -14.36 -2.11
N GLU A 27 -1.22 -14.18 -2.95
CA GLU A 27 -1.11 -14.35 -4.42
C GLU A 27 -0.31 -13.24 -5.11
N GLY A 28 -0.06 -12.11 -4.44
CA GLY A 28 0.60 -10.97 -5.06
C GLY A 28 -0.36 -10.09 -5.85
N ILE A 29 0.13 -8.93 -6.25
CA ILE A 29 -0.55 -8.06 -7.23
C ILE A 29 0.40 -7.76 -8.38
N ASN A 30 -0.11 -7.83 -9.60
CA ASN A 30 0.67 -7.45 -10.76
C ASN A 30 0.63 -5.93 -10.93
N VAL A 31 1.74 -5.29 -10.60
CA VAL A 31 1.95 -3.87 -10.86
C VAL A 31 2.69 -3.74 -12.17
N ASN A 32 2.17 -2.96 -13.11
CA ASN A 32 2.84 -2.68 -14.38
C ASN A 32 4.03 -1.71 -14.20
N CYS A 33 4.99 -2.09 -13.35
CA CYS A 33 6.18 -1.30 -13.03
C CYS A 33 7.06 -1.07 -14.26
N GLY A 34 7.06 -1.98 -15.24
CA GLY A 34 8.05 -2.00 -16.31
C GLY A 34 9.47 -2.11 -15.72
N ASP A 35 10.37 -1.24 -16.18
CA ASP A 35 11.75 -1.15 -15.64
C ASP A 35 11.85 -0.32 -14.34
N CYS A 36 10.73 0.07 -13.73
CA CYS A 36 10.73 0.83 -12.49
C CYS A 36 11.32 0.02 -11.32
N ASN A 37 12.39 0.54 -10.71
CA ASN A 37 13.04 -0.02 -9.54
C ASN A 37 12.88 0.86 -8.29
N ALA A 38 11.95 1.82 -8.29
CA ALA A 38 11.83 2.83 -7.23
C ALA A 38 11.68 2.22 -5.81
N CYS A 39 10.89 1.17 -5.63
CA CYS A 39 10.77 0.51 -4.32
C CYS A 39 12.05 -0.24 -3.91
N CYS A 40 12.86 -0.69 -4.87
CA CYS A 40 14.14 -1.34 -4.62
C CYS A 40 15.25 -0.35 -4.24
N THR A 41 15.05 0.95 -4.42
CA THR A 41 16.04 2.02 -4.16
C THR A 41 15.53 3.01 -3.10
N SER A 42 14.60 2.57 -2.25
CA SER A 42 13.90 3.42 -1.27
C SER A 42 14.05 2.89 0.15
N SER A 43 15.16 2.22 0.47
CA SER A 43 15.53 1.83 1.84
C SER A 43 14.41 1.11 2.62
N TYR A 44 13.62 0.29 1.93
CA TYR A 44 12.58 -0.49 2.61
C TYR A 44 13.20 -1.68 3.32
N PHE A 45 12.76 -1.93 4.55
CA PHE A 45 12.91 -3.23 5.19
C PHE A 45 11.91 -4.20 4.58
N ILE A 46 12.40 -5.32 4.07
CA ILE A 46 11.58 -6.34 3.45
C ILE A 46 11.37 -7.46 4.47
N HIS A 47 10.13 -7.58 4.95
CA HIS A 47 9.72 -8.71 5.78
C HIS A 47 9.58 -9.96 4.91
N ILE A 48 10.08 -11.07 5.44
CA ILE A 48 10.02 -12.38 4.81
C ILE A 48 9.53 -13.37 5.86
N GLN A 49 8.46 -14.09 5.52
CA GLN A 49 7.82 -15.04 6.39
C GLN A 49 8.53 -16.42 6.32
N PRO A 50 8.48 -17.24 7.38
CA PRO A 50 9.19 -18.52 7.42
C PRO A 50 8.76 -19.52 6.34
N GLN A 51 7.50 -19.46 5.87
CA GLN A 51 6.99 -20.32 4.81
C GLN A 51 7.48 -19.95 3.41
N GLU A 52 8.10 -18.77 3.24
CA GLU A 52 8.68 -18.31 1.97
C GLU A 52 10.01 -18.99 1.64
N THR A 53 10.06 -20.32 1.76
CA THR A 53 11.26 -21.15 1.64
C THR A 53 12.02 -20.93 0.33
N LYS A 54 11.32 -20.73 -0.79
CA LYS A 54 11.93 -20.42 -2.09
C LYS A 54 12.60 -19.04 -2.11
N THR A 55 12.02 -18.05 -1.44
CA THR A 55 12.62 -16.71 -1.27
C THR A 55 13.85 -16.81 -0.39
N LEU A 56 13.72 -17.43 0.78
CA LEU A 56 14.79 -17.59 1.77
C LEU A 56 16.01 -18.33 1.21
N ALA A 57 15.79 -19.36 0.37
CA ALA A 57 16.87 -20.10 -0.28
C ALA A 57 17.70 -19.28 -1.28
N LYS A 58 17.23 -18.08 -1.68
CA LYS A 58 17.91 -17.21 -2.64
C LYS A 58 18.68 -16.04 -2.00
N ILE A 59 18.50 -15.81 -0.71
CA ILE A 59 19.08 -14.66 0.00
C ILE A 59 20.21 -15.16 0.90
N ASN A 60 21.35 -14.46 0.90
CA ASN A 60 22.42 -14.76 1.84
C ASN A 60 21.92 -14.54 3.28
N LYS A 61 22.05 -15.55 4.14
CA LYS A 61 21.62 -15.50 5.54
C LYS A 61 22.23 -14.34 6.34
N GLN A 62 23.40 -13.85 5.95
CA GLN A 62 24.04 -12.68 6.58
C GLN A 62 23.26 -11.37 6.38
N LEU A 63 22.35 -11.33 5.39
CA LEU A 63 21.48 -10.19 5.11
C LEU A 63 20.12 -10.30 5.83
N LEU A 64 19.88 -11.39 6.55
CA LEU A 64 18.60 -11.70 7.19
C LEU A 64 18.73 -11.58 8.70
N PHE A 65 17.92 -10.70 9.28
CA PHE A 65 17.89 -10.44 10.72
C PHE A 65 16.53 -10.86 11.30
N PRO A 66 16.46 -11.35 12.54
CA PRO A 66 15.17 -11.65 13.18
C PRO A 66 14.26 -10.42 13.16
N ALA A 67 13.00 -10.59 12.75
CA ALA A 67 12.02 -9.52 12.77
C ALA A 67 11.59 -9.23 14.23
N PRO A 68 11.83 -8.01 14.76
CA PRO A 68 11.49 -7.69 16.14
C PRO A 68 9.99 -7.84 16.41
N GLY A 69 9.63 -8.44 17.54
CA GLY A 69 8.23 -8.60 17.97
C GLY A 69 7.41 -9.65 17.22
N LEU A 70 7.97 -10.35 16.23
CA LEU A 70 7.28 -11.41 15.49
C LEU A 70 7.74 -12.81 15.93
N PRO A 71 6.91 -13.86 15.71
CA PRO A 71 7.29 -15.23 15.98
C PRO A 71 8.58 -15.67 15.27
N LYS A 72 9.30 -16.61 15.89
CA LYS A 72 10.56 -17.16 15.36
C LYS A 72 10.41 -17.59 13.91
N GLY A 73 11.41 -17.25 13.10
CA GLY A 73 11.46 -17.58 11.67
C GLY A 73 11.04 -16.43 10.76
N ASN A 74 10.34 -15.42 11.28
CA ASN A 74 10.16 -14.15 10.58
C ASN A 74 11.48 -13.37 10.56
N VAL A 75 11.86 -12.89 9.38
CA VAL A 75 13.11 -12.15 9.19
C VAL A 75 12.88 -10.86 8.41
N LEU A 76 13.76 -9.89 8.62
CA LEU A 76 13.86 -8.67 7.85
C LEU A 76 15.13 -8.71 7.01
N MET A 77 15.00 -8.35 5.73
CA MET A 77 16.12 -7.97 4.88
C MET A 77 16.18 -6.45 4.81
N GLY A 78 17.31 -5.87 5.21
CA GLY A 78 17.55 -4.43 5.13
C GLY A 78 17.94 -3.97 3.72
N TYR A 79 18.66 -2.86 3.67
CA TYR A 79 19.22 -2.26 2.46
C TYR A 79 20.74 -2.09 2.58
N ASP A 80 21.42 -1.89 1.45
CA ASP A 80 22.86 -1.63 1.39
C ASP A 80 23.21 -0.20 1.84
N GLU A 81 24.50 0.14 1.86
CA GLU A 81 24.99 1.47 2.25
C GLU A 81 24.45 2.63 1.40
N ASN A 82 23.90 2.34 0.22
CA ASN A 82 23.30 3.31 -0.68
C ASN A 82 21.76 3.37 -0.56
N GLY A 83 21.15 2.58 0.34
CA GLY A 83 19.70 2.50 0.47
C GLY A 83 19.01 1.57 -0.52
N ASN A 84 19.75 0.72 -1.23
CA ASN A 84 19.19 -0.21 -2.20
C ASN A 84 18.92 -1.59 -1.59
N CYS A 85 17.93 -2.27 -2.14
CA CYS A 85 17.67 -3.67 -1.87
C CYS A 85 18.90 -4.50 -2.28
N PRO A 86 19.43 -5.39 -1.41
CA PRO A 86 20.60 -6.22 -1.73
C PRO A 86 20.37 -7.16 -2.93
N MET A 87 19.10 -7.40 -3.28
CA MET A 87 18.73 -8.22 -4.43
C MET A 87 18.59 -7.42 -5.73
N LEU A 88 18.85 -6.11 -5.72
CA LEU A 88 18.87 -5.27 -6.92
C LEU A 88 20.25 -5.34 -7.57
N LEU A 89 20.39 -6.15 -8.62
CA LEU A 89 21.63 -6.29 -9.38
C LEU A 89 21.41 -5.81 -10.82
N ASN A 90 22.28 -4.94 -11.33
CA ASN A 90 22.19 -4.39 -12.69
C ASN A 90 20.78 -3.84 -13.00
N ASN A 91 20.23 -3.05 -12.07
CA ASN A 91 18.88 -2.48 -12.11
C ASN A 91 17.72 -3.48 -12.20
N ARG A 92 17.94 -4.76 -11.89
CA ARG A 92 16.91 -5.80 -11.91
C ARG A 92 16.93 -6.63 -10.62
N CYS A 93 15.77 -7.10 -10.21
CA CYS A 93 15.68 -8.00 -9.07
C CYS A 93 16.29 -9.36 -9.44
N SER A 94 17.39 -9.74 -8.79
CA SER A 94 18.09 -11.01 -9.02
C SER A 94 17.25 -12.24 -8.62
N ILE A 95 16.23 -12.03 -7.80
CA ILE A 95 15.30 -13.08 -7.34
C ILE A 95 13.87 -12.84 -7.80
N TYR A 96 13.63 -12.12 -8.90
CA TYR A 96 12.28 -11.66 -9.31
C TYR A 96 11.17 -12.73 -9.21
N LYS A 97 11.44 -13.96 -9.69
CA LYS A 97 10.48 -15.09 -9.63
C LYS A 97 10.19 -15.60 -8.21
N ASN A 98 11.11 -15.39 -7.27
CA ASN A 98 11.05 -15.80 -5.87
C ASN A 98 11.16 -14.59 -4.94
N ARG A 99 10.72 -13.40 -5.38
CA ARG A 99 10.74 -12.17 -4.57
C ARG A 99 9.79 -12.33 -3.38
N ALA A 100 10.10 -11.72 -2.23
CA ALA A 100 9.28 -11.85 -1.03
C ALA A 100 7.80 -11.45 -1.25
N ILE A 101 6.87 -12.02 -0.46
CA ILE A 101 5.44 -11.66 -0.47
C ILE A 101 5.27 -10.16 -0.33
N THR A 102 6.00 -9.52 0.60
CA THR A 102 5.98 -8.05 0.76
C THR A 102 6.29 -7.32 -0.55
N CYS A 103 7.24 -7.81 -1.36
CA CYS A 103 7.54 -7.24 -2.67
C CYS A 103 6.48 -7.57 -3.73
N ARG A 104 5.81 -8.73 -3.64
CA ARG A 104 4.73 -9.14 -4.56
C ARG A 104 3.45 -8.37 -4.31
N ASN A 105 3.15 -8.04 -3.06
CA ASN A 105 1.94 -7.34 -2.65
C ASN A 105 2.10 -5.82 -2.70
N TYR A 106 3.32 -5.31 -2.89
CA TYR A 106 3.56 -3.87 -2.94
C TYR A 106 3.05 -3.23 -4.23
N ASP A 107 1.93 -2.52 -4.13
CA ASP A 107 1.38 -1.69 -5.20
C ASP A 107 1.47 -0.20 -4.85
N CYS A 108 2.42 0.52 -5.45
CA CYS A 108 2.55 1.96 -5.22
C CYS A 108 1.35 2.79 -5.72
N ARG A 109 0.43 2.24 -6.54
CA ARG A 109 -0.79 2.94 -6.96
C ARG A 109 -1.70 3.30 -5.78
N VAL A 110 -1.57 2.62 -4.63
CA VAL A 110 -2.33 2.93 -3.40
C VAL A 110 -2.17 4.39 -2.97
N PHE A 111 -0.99 4.98 -3.18
CA PHE A 111 -0.74 6.39 -2.86
C PHE A 111 -1.54 7.33 -3.76
N THR A 112 -1.55 7.06 -5.07
CA THR A 112 -2.35 7.80 -6.05
C THR A 112 -3.84 7.66 -5.77
N ALA A 113 -4.30 6.44 -5.45
CA ALA A 113 -5.70 6.14 -5.13
C ALA A 113 -6.17 6.88 -3.87
N ALA A 114 -5.37 6.87 -2.81
CA ALA A 114 -5.70 7.54 -1.55
C ALA A 114 -5.42 9.05 -1.57
N GLY A 115 -4.72 9.57 -2.59
CA GLY A 115 -4.26 10.95 -2.62
C GLY A 115 -3.24 11.27 -1.53
N ILE A 116 -2.40 10.29 -1.18
CA ILE A 116 -1.40 10.37 -0.11
C ILE A 116 -0.01 10.45 -0.73
N ASP A 117 0.85 11.32 -0.18
CA ASP A 117 2.28 11.33 -0.53
C ASP A 117 2.98 10.09 0.07
N PRO A 118 3.76 9.31 -0.72
CA PRO A 118 4.44 8.12 -0.22
C PRO A 118 5.44 8.36 0.92
N GLY A 119 5.85 9.60 1.19
CA GLY A 119 6.64 9.95 2.37
C GLY A 119 7.79 10.91 2.08
N ASP A 120 8.85 10.79 2.87
CA ASP A 120 9.98 11.72 2.86
C ASP A 120 10.88 11.58 1.61
N SER A 121 11.99 12.31 1.61
CA SER A 121 12.92 12.42 0.47
C SER A 121 13.48 11.06 0.00
N ASP A 122 13.59 10.08 0.88
CA ASP A 122 13.99 8.70 0.58
C ASP A 122 12.96 7.94 -0.27
N LYS A 123 11.71 8.43 -0.34
CA LYS A 123 10.63 7.92 -1.20
C LYS A 123 10.45 8.76 -2.46
N SER A 124 11.34 9.71 -2.76
CA SER A 124 11.20 10.63 -3.91
C SER A 124 11.04 9.92 -5.26
N LEU A 125 11.68 8.78 -5.48
CA LEU A 125 11.52 7.98 -6.71
C LEU A 125 10.14 7.31 -6.78
N ILE A 126 9.62 6.85 -5.64
CA ILE A 126 8.25 6.33 -5.56
C ILE A 126 7.28 7.48 -5.85
N LYS A 127 7.49 8.65 -5.24
CA LYS A 127 6.67 9.84 -5.52
C LYS A 127 6.66 10.20 -7.00
N LYS A 128 7.83 10.23 -7.65
CA LYS A 128 7.94 10.47 -9.10
C LYS A 128 7.12 9.47 -9.90
N ARG A 129 7.08 8.20 -9.47
CA ARG A 129 6.25 7.15 -10.11
C ARG A 129 4.77 7.35 -9.82
N THR A 130 4.37 7.63 -8.58
CA THR A 130 2.96 7.74 -8.17
C THR A 130 2.27 8.94 -8.79
N ASP A 131 2.99 10.05 -8.96
CA ASP A 131 2.50 11.23 -9.64
C ASP A 131 2.23 11.00 -11.15
N ARG A 132 2.64 9.87 -11.73
CA ARG A 132 2.42 9.52 -13.14
C ARG A 132 1.24 8.60 -13.35
N TRP A 133 0.80 7.90 -12.31
CA TRP A 133 -0.33 6.98 -12.40
C TRP A 133 -1.62 7.77 -12.63
N GLN A 134 -2.42 7.32 -13.59
CA GLN A 134 -3.75 7.83 -13.83
C GLN A 134 -4.74 6.67 -13.91
N PHE A 135 -5.71 6.65 -13.01
CA PHE A 135 -6.83 5.72 -13.07
C PHE A 135 -7.83 6.14 -14.13
N GLU A 136 -8.44 5.13 -14.74
CA GLU A 136 -9.51 5.26 -15.70
C GLU A 136 -10.86 5.13 -14.97
N TYR A 137 -11.88 5.80 -15.50
CA TYR A 137 -13.25 5.75 -14.97
C TYR A 137 -14.24 5.32 -16.06
N PRO A 138 -14.24 4.04 -16.48
CA PRO A 138 -15.21 3.56 -17.47
C PRO A 138 -16.66 3.68 -16.98
N THR A 139 -16.89 3.65 -15.67
CA THR A 139 -18.21 3.78 -15.05
C THR A 139 -18.25 4.91 -14.02
N ALA A 140 -19.46 5.37 -13.67
CA ALA A 140 -19.65 6.30 -12.56
C ALA A 140 -19.21 5.69 -11.20
N THR A 141 -19.33 4.37 -11.05
CA THR A 141 -18.88 3.63 -9.87
C THR A 141 -17.38 3.78 -9.67
N ASP A 142 -16.56 3.69 -10.72
CA ASP A 142 -15.10 3.89 -10.62
C ASP A 142 -14.76 5.25 -9.98
N LEU A 143 -15.45 6.31 -10.40
CA LEU A 143 -15.24 7.65 -9.87
C LEU A 143 -15.74 7.75 -8.42
N GLN A 144 -16.92 7.21 -8.13
CA GLN A 144 -17.50 7.22 -6.77
C GLN A 144 -16.61 6.48 -5.76
N GLU A 145 -16.12 5.28 -6.11
CA GLU A 145 -15.23 4.51 -5.26
C GLU A 145 -13.89 5.24 -5.05
N HIS A 146 -13.34 5.88 -6.08
CA HIS A 146 -12.08 6.63 -5.93
C HIS A 146 -12.26 7.85 -5.02
N LEU A 147 -13.36 8.58 -5.17
CA LEU A 147 -13.69 9.67 -4.25
C LEU A 147 -13.88 9.17 -2.82
N ALA A 148 -14.54 8.03 -2.63
CA ALA A 148 -14.73 7.42 -1.31
C ALA A 148 -13.41 7.02 -0.66
N VAL A 149 -12.46 6.44 -1.42
CA VAL A 149 -11.11 6.11 -0.92
C VAL A 149 -10.36 7.38 -0.49
N LYS A 150 -10.42 8.46 -1.28
CA LYS A 150 -9.82 9.75 -0.91
C LYS A 150 -10.46 10.38 0.32
N ASN A 151 -11.79 10.31 0.41
CA ASN A 151 -12.53 10.83 1.56
C ASN A 151 -12.17 10.05 2.83
N ALA A 152 -12.02 8.72 2.74
CA ALA A 152 -11.56 7.89 3.85
C ALA A 152 -10.16 8.30 4.33
N ALA A 153 -9.21 8.40 3.40
CA ALA A 153 -7.84 8.85 3.71
C ALA A 153 -7.82 10.23 4.38
N HIS A 154 -8.57 11.18 3.83
CA HIS A 154 -8.68 12.53 4.36
C HIS A 154 -9.31 12.55 5.76
N PHE A 155 -10.39 11.80 5.96
CA PHE A 155 -11.08 11.73 7.23
C PHE A 155 -10.19 11.16 8.33
N ILE A 156 -9.58 9.99 8.09
CA ILE A 156 -8.70 9.31 9.06
C ILE A 156 -7.58 10.25 9.51
N LYS A 157 -6.95 10.95 8.56
CA LYS A 157 -5.85 11.87 8.85
C LYS A 157 -6.28 13.08 9.68
N ASN A 158 -7.42 13.68 9.36
CA ASN A 158 -7.84 14.97 9.95
C ASN A 158 -8.71 14.81 11.20
N HIS A 159 -9.25 13.62 11.45
CA HIS A 159 -10.14 13.34 12.58
C HIS A 159 -9.53 12.29 13.51
N ALA A 160 -8.19 12.28 13.66
CA ALA A 160 -7.48 11.36 14.54
C ALA A 160 -8.09 11.33 15.96
N HIS A 161 -8.48 12.50 16.49
CA HIS A 161 -9.12 12.66 17.80
C HIS A 161 -10.47 11.92 17.97
N CYS A 162 -11.12 11.51 16.87
CA CYS A 162 -12.35 10.71 16.92
C CYS A 162 -12.08 9.20 17.08
N PHE A 163 -10.84 8.74 16.87
CA PHE A 163 -10.47 7.34 17.01
C PHE A 163 -10.10 7.00 18.45
N PRO A 164 -10.24 5.72 18.89
CA PRO A 164 -9.85 5.30 20.23
C PRO A 164 -8.40 5.70 20.54
N ASN A 165 -8.21 6.47 21.62
CA ASN A 165 -6.91 7.03 22.03
C ASN A 165 -6.19 7.89 20.97
N GLY A 166 -6.91 8.40 19.96
CA GLY A 166 -6.29 9.11 18.85
C GLY A 166 -5.51 8.22 17.88
N ALA A 167 -5.64 6.89 17.99
CA ALA A 167 -4.81 5.95 17.27
C ALA A 167 -5.22 5.86 15.79
N ILE A 168 -4.33 6.32 14.91
CA ILE A 168 -4.43 6.16 13.45
C ILE A 168 -3.10 5.63 12.90
N PRO A 169 -3.08 5.08 11.67
CA PRO A 169 -1.84 4.74 10.99
C PRO A 169 -0.82 5.89 10.96
N GLN A 170 0.42 5.59 11.34
CA GLN A 170 1.50 6.59 11.41
C GLN A 170 2.32 6.68 10.12
N THR A 171 2.24 5.67 9.25
CA THR A 171 2.95 5.67 7.97
C THR A 171 1.99 5.93 6.80
N PRO A 172 2.44 6.61 5.74
CA PRO A 172 1.63 6.84 4.54
C PRO A 172 1.05 5.57 3.92
N SER A 173 1.83 4.49 3.88
CA SER A 173 1.38 3.21 3.34
C SER A 173 0.24 2.62 4.16
N GLN A 174 0.37 2.57 5.49
CA GLN A 174 -0.69 2.03 6.35
C GLN A 174 -1.97 2.89 6.26
N LEU A 175 -1.84 4.21 6.16
CA LEU A 175 -2.98 5.11 5.99
C LEU A 175 -3.70 4.86 4.65
N ALA A 176 -2.94 4.73 3.56
CA ALA A 176 -3.49 4.42 2.24
C ALA A 176 -4.22 3.06 2.25
N ILE A 177 -3.58 2.02 2.80
CA ILE A 177 -4.19 0.68 2.90
C ILE A 177 -5.46 0.71 3.73
N LEU A 178 -5.47 1.37 4.89
CA LEU A 178 -6.69 1.49 5.71
C LEU A 178 -7.82 2.18 4.94
N ALA A 179 -7.52 3.27 4.22
CA ALA A 179 -8.52 3.95 3.39
C ALA A 179 -9.13 3.04 2.31
N LEU A 180 -8.32 2.20 1.68
CA LEU A 180 -8.77 1.18 0.73
C LEU A 180 -9.63 0.09 1.38
N LYS A 181 -9.36 -0.29 2.62
CA LYS A 181 -10.14 -1.31 3.35
C LYS A 181 -11.55 -0.80 3.68
N VAL A 182 -11.66 0.47 4.06
CA VAL A 182 -12.87 1.04 4.70
C VAL A 182 -13.66 2.03 3.83
N TYR A 183 -13.30 2.20 2.55
CA TYR A 183 -13.91 3.21 1.68
C TYR A 183 -15.44 3.11 1.56
N THR A 184 -16.01 1.92 1.76
CA THR A 184 -17.46 1.70 1.69
C THR A 184 -18.22 2.52 2.71
N VAL A 185 -17.61 2.90 3.84
CA VAL A 185 -18.19 3.85 4.81
C VAL A 185 -18.53 5.18 4.14
N PHE A 186 -17.69 5.63 3.20
CA PHE A 186 -17.86 6.90 2.49
C PHE A 186 -18.74 6.80 1.24
N LEU A 187 -19.32 5.62 0.99
CA LEU A 187 -20.41 5.43 0.02
C LEU A 187 -21.80 5.50 0.68
N LEU A 188 -21.87 5.53 2.01
CA LEU A 188 -23.13 5.63 2.74
C LEU A 188 -23.73 7.04 2.57
N ASP A 189 -25.01 7.10 2.22
CA ASP A 189 -25.73 8.37 2.07
C ASP A 189 -25.69 9.22 3.34
N ASP A 190 -25.75 8.61 4.51
CA ASP A 190 -25.71 9.33 5.78
C ASP A 190 -24.35 10.02 6.04
N VAL A 191 -23.27 9.46 5.48
CA VAL A 191 -21.94 10.07 5.53
C VAL A 191 -21.84 11.20 4.51
N SER A 192 -22.27 10.97 3.26
CA SER A 192 -22.22 11.98 2.19
C SER A 192 -23.12 13.19 2.50
N SER A 193 -24.25 12.97 3.16
CA SER A 193 -25.20 14.01 3.60
C SER A 193 -24.92 14.57 5.00
N LYS A 194 -23.82 14.17 5.66
CA LYS A 194 -23.40 14.63 6.99
C LYS A 194 -24.48 14.47 8.08
N LYS A 195 -25.26 13.40 8.01
CA LYS A 195 -26.33 13.10 8.98
C LYS A 195 -25.81 12.45 10.26
N ILE A 196 -24.61 11.88 10.23
CA ILE A 196 -23.96 11.26 11.38
C ILE A 196 -22.71 12.02 11.80
N SER A 197 -22.38 11.96 13.09
CA SER A 197 -21.22 12.63 13.66
C SER A 197 -19.89 11.99 13.24
N ASP A 198 -18.81 12.76 13.31
CA ASP A 198 -17.45 12.26 13.03
C ASP A 198 -17.06 11.08 13.92
N SER A 199 -17.44 11.09 15.21
CA SER A 199 -17.22 9.93 16.09
C SER A 199 -17.93 8.67 15.61
N LYS A 200 -19.14 8.81 15.02
CA LYS A 200 -19.86 7.67 14.46
C LYS A 200 -19.21 7.17 13.17
N ILE A 201 -18.68 8.07 12.34
CA ILE A 201 -17.88 7.70 11.15
C ILE A 201 -16.63 6.94 11.57
N ALA A 202 -15.89 7.43 12.58
CA ALA A 202 -14.71 6.75 13.10
C ALA A 202 -15.04 5.35 13.64
N GLN A 203 -16.16 5.19 14.35
CA GLN A 203 -16.65 3.88 14.79
C GLN A 203 -16.90 2.93 13.59
N LEU A 204 -17.61 3.41 12.56
CA LEU A 204 -17.89 2.60 11.36
C LEU A 204 -16.60 2.20 10.62
N ILE A 205 -15.58 3.06 10.61
CA ILE A 205 -14.27 2.75 10.04
C ILE A 205 -13.61 1.58 10.80
N VAL A 206 -13.61 1.61 12.13
CA VAL A 206 -13.06 0.52 12.96
C VAL A 206 -13.82 -0.78 12.71
N GLU A 207 -15.15 -0.75 12.79
CA GLU A 207 -16.01 -1.91 12.54
C GLU A 207 -15.81 -2.50 11.14
N THR A 208 -15.73 -1.63 10.12
CA THR A 208 -15.50 -2.07 8.73
C THR A 208 -14.11 -2.67 8.54
N ASN A 209 -13.08 -2.11 9.20
CA ASN A 209 -11.74 -2.67 9.14
C ASN A 209 -11.70 -4.04 9.82
N ASP A 210 -12.30 -4.20 11.00
CA ASP A 210 -12.36 -5.47 11.71
C ASP A 210 -13.08 -6.55 10.88
N LEU A 211 -14.16 -6.19 10.20
CA LEU A 211 -14.82 -7.09 9.25
C LEU A 211 -13.95 -7.44 8.04
N PHE A 212 -13.07 -6.54 7.61
CA PHE A 212 -12.14 -6.80 6.51
C PHE A 212 -11.04 -7.79 6.92
N GLU A 213 -10.42 -7.60 8.09
CA GLU A 213 -9.32 -8.47 8.57
C GLU A 213 -9.77 -9.89 8.95
N ASN A 214 -11.06 -10.10 9.24
CA ASN A 214 -11.62 -11.38 9.69
C ASN A 214 -12.31 -12.20 8.57
N GLN A 215 -12.10 -11.85 7.29
CA GLN A 215 -12.57 -12.60 6.13
C GLN A 215 -11.58 -13.67 5.70
#